data_AF-A0A6L9IGR3-F1
#
_entry.id   AF-A0A6L9IGR3-F1
#
_cell.length_a   1.000
_cell.length_b   1.000
_cell.length_c   1.000
_cell.angle_alpha   90.00
_cell.angle_beta   90.00
_cell.angle_gamma   90.00
#
_symmetry.space_group_name_H-M   'P 1'
#
loop_
_entity.id
_entity.type
_entity.pdbx_description
1 polymer ?
#
loop_
_entity_poly.entity_id
_entity_poly.type
_entity_poly.pdbx_seq_one_letter_code
_entity_poly.pdbx_strand_id
1 'polypeptide(L)'
;MNRATRIVVTVMAVVFALSGILHGYYETLQGNTPTDGLMIAAVGEAFLHWEEGQEPALTIIPNFLITGLAAITVSVAIIIWAVGFLHTQHGATIMLLLFLISFFVGAGVAQIIFFPMLWGLAVNINRPLAWWRRRLPAGSRRVLARLWPWAITAGALLMLITLEISFFGLFPGVTDPQALLGLMGLCLLLALILFPLSFVGAIAADLQRADQQADSPIPVTA
;
A
#
# COMPACT_ATOMS: atom_id res chain seq x y z
N MET A 1 -9.78 -14.29 -13.79
CA MET A 1 -9.07 -13.54 -12.73
C MET A 1 -8.41 -12.31 -13.35
N ASN A 2 -8.55 -11.16 -12.71
CA ASN A 2 -8.05 -9.87 -13.17
C ASN A 2 -6.59 -9.68 -12.71
N ARG A 3 -5.64 -10.02 -13.60
CA ARG A 3 -4.22 -10.17 -13.25
C ARG A 3 -3.54 -8.81 -13.01
N ALA A 4 -3.83 -7.80 -13.82
CA ALA A 4 -3.23 -6.48 -13.63
C ALA A 4 -3.71 -5.86 -12.31
N THR A 5 -5.00 -5.97 -12.02
CA THR A 5 -5.60 -5.53 -10.76
C THR A 5 -4.93 -6.20 -9.57
N ARG A 6 -4.70 -7.52 -9.62
CA ARG A 6 -3.99 -8.26 -8.57
C ARG A 6 -2.56 -7.74 -8.36
N ILE A 7 -1.83 -7.45 -9.43
CA ILE A 7 -0.45 -6.91 -9.34
C ILE A 7 -0.45 -5.58 -8.60
N VAL A 8 -1.34 -4.65 -8.98
CA VAL A 8 -1.44 -3.34 -8.31
C VAL A 8 -1.71 -3.49 -6.81
N VAL A 9 -2.71 -4.31 -6.44
CA VAL A 9 -3.03 -4.58 -5.02
C VAL A 9 -1.83 -5.18 -4.29
N THR A 10 -1.13 -6.13 -4.92
CA THR A 10 0.03 -6.79 -4.31
C THR A 10 1.16 -5.79 -4.04
N VAL A 11 1.50 -4.95 -5.03
CA VAL A 11 2.56 -3.95 -4.90
C VAL A 11 2.23 -2.94 -3.81
N MET A 12 1.02 -2.38 -3.82
CA MET A 12 0.58 -1.44 -2.78
C MET A 12 0.61 -2.09 -1.39
N ALA A 13 0.11 -3.32 -1.27
CA ALA A 13 0.07 -4.03 0.01
C ALA A 13 1.46 -4.28 0.57
N VAL A 14 2.43 -4.66 -0.28
CA VAL A 14 3.83 -4.85 0.11
C VAL A 14 4.46 -3.53 0.56
N VAL A 15 4.28 -2.45 -0.20
CA VAL A 15 4.85 -1.14 0.16
C VAL A 15 4.33 -0.65 1.51
N PHE A 16 3.02 -0.77 1.77
CA PHE A 16 2.46 -0.37 3.07
C PHE A 16 2.88 -1.30 4.21
N ALA A 17 3.01 -2.60 3.95
CA ALA A 17 3.55 -3.53 4.95
C ALA A 17 5.02 -3.24 5.29
N LEU A 18 5.84 -2.77 4.35
CA LEU A 18 7.21 -2.33 4.65
C LEU A 18 7.22 -1.14 5.63
N SER A 19 6.28 -0.19 5.47
CA SER A 19 6.07 0.87 6.47
C SER A 19 5.79 0.27 7.86
N GLY A 20 4.87 -0.68 7.96
CA GLY A 20 4.52 -1.33 9.22
C GLY A 20 5.70 -2.08 9.87
N ILE A 21 6.59 -2.68 9.07
CA ILE A 21 7.84 -3.28 9.57
C ILE A 21 8.78 -2.21 10.14
N LEU A 22 8.93 -1.06 9.47
CA LEU A 22 9.76 0.04 9.96
C LEU A 22 9.22 0.62 11.28
N HIS A 23 7.91 0.86 11.36
CA HIS A 23 7.24 1.23 12.60
C HIS A 23 7.56 0.21 13.70
N GLY A 24 7.29 -1.07 13.46
CA GLY A 24 7.48 -2.09 14.48
C GLY A 24 8.94 -2.30 14.87
N TYR A 25 9.89 -2.05 13.97
CA TYR A 25 11.32 -2.04 14.30
C TYR A 25 11.64 -0.94 15.32
N TYR A 26 11.23 0.31 15.06
CA TYR A 26 11.51 1.41 15.98
C TYR A 26 10.73 1.32 17.30
N GLU A 27 9.50 0.83 17.27
CA GLU A 27 8.73 0.53 18.49
C GLU A 27 9.43 -0.56 19.33
N THR A 28 9.96 -1.61 18.70
CA THR A 28 10.72 -2.66 19.39
C THR A 28 11.98 -2.08 20.06
N LEU A 29 12.65 -1.12 19.42
CA LEU A 29 13.85 -0.47 19.99
C LEU A 29 13.57 0.34 21.25
N GLN A 30 12.33 0.82 21.45
CA GLN A 30 11.92 1.50 22.68
C GLN A 30 11.79 0.54 23.88
N GLY A 31 11.82 -0.77 23.63
CA GLY A 31 11.98 -1.82 24.65
C GLY A 31 10.70 -2.14 25.42
N ASN A 32 10.86 -2.87 26.53
CA ASN A 32 9.74 -3.29 27.39
C ASN A 32 9.26 -2.13 28.29
N THR A 33 8.78 -1.08 27.65
CA THR A 33 8.33 0.17 28.26
C THR A 33 6.83 0.37 27.97
N PRO A 34 6.06 0.92 28.94
CA PRO A 34 4.67 1.24 28.70
C PRO A 34 4.54 2.33 27.63
N THR A 35 3.44 2.30 26.88
CA THR A 35 3.09 3.42 25.99
C THR A 35 2.40 4.53 26.78
N ASP A 36 2.54 5.77 26.33
CA ASP A 36 1.94 6.94 27.00
C ASP A 36 0.48 7.20 26.58
N GLY A 37 -0.10 6.31 25.76
CA GLY A 37 -1.47 6.42 25.27
C GLY A 37 -1.75 5.49 24.09
N LEU A 38 -2.88 5.74 23.42
CA LEU A 38 -3.26 5.04 22.18
C LEU A 38 -2.49 5.55 20.96
N MET A 39 -2.21 6.86 20.93
CA MET A 39 -1.35 7.47 19.93
C MET A 39 0.07 7.50 20.48
N ILE A 40 1.01 6.99 19.69
CA ILE A 40 2.41 6.87 20.06
C ILE A 40 3.31 7.45 18.97
N ALA A 41 4.51 7.88 19.35
CA ALA A 41 5.61 8.07 18.42
C ALA A 41 6.29 6.72 18.21
N ALA A 42 6.26 6.19 16.98
CA ALA A 42 6.89 4.92 16.67
C ALA A 42 8.42 5.02 16.77
N VAL A 43 8.97 6.19 16.43
CA VAL A 43 10.39 6.51 16.61
C VAL A 43 10.56 7.28 17.91
N GLY A 44 11.15 6.62 18.91
CA GLY A 44 11.47 7.24 20.18
C GLY A 44 12.59 8.29 20.05
N GLU A 45 12.63 9.23 21.00
CA GLU A 45 13.55 10.39 20.98
C GLU A 45 15.03 10.00 20.77
N ALA A 46 15.47 8.90 21.38
CA ALA A 46 16.84 8.39 21.27
C ALA A 46 17.22 7.89 19.86
N PHE A 47 16.24 7.68 18.98
CA PHE A 47 16.41 7.13 17.63
C PHE A 47 15.94 8.09 16.53
N LEU A 48 15.62 9.34 16.88
CA LEU A 48 15.27 10.37 15.90
C LEU A 48 16.47 10.73 15.03
N HIS A 49 16.26 10.66 13.72
CA HIS A 49 17.24 11.12 12.73
C HIS A 49 17.02 12.58 12.33
N TRP A 50 15.81 13.10 12.55
CA TRP A 50 15.42 14.49 12.26
C TRP A 50 14.18 14.88 13.07
N GLU A 51 13.90 16.18 13.16
CA GLU A 51 12.89 16.77 14.07
C GLU A 51 11.47 16.22 13.86
N GLU A 52 11.09 15.98 12.60
CA GLU A 52 9.74 15.52 12.23
C GLU A 52 9.62 13.98 12.14
N GLY A 53 10.68 13.24 12.43
CA GLY A 53 10.79 11.80 12.20
C GLY A 53 10.13 10.90 13.25
N GLN A 54 9.24 11.43 14.09
CA GLN A 54 8.62 10.69 15.21
C GLN A 54 7.64 9.58 14.75
N GLU A 55 7.11 9.71 13.54
CA GLU A 55 6.18 8.78 12.88
C GLU A 55 4.98 8.35 13.76
N PRO A 56 3.83 9.05 13.66
CA PRO A 56 2.68 8.76 14.49
C PRO A 56 2.07 7.39 14.17
N ALA A 57 1.87 6.60 15.22
CA ALA A 57 1.22 5.30 15.18
C ALA A 57 0.08 5.20 16.20
N LEU A 58 -0.86 4.30 15.94
CA LEU A 58 -1.94 3.97 16.86
C LEU A 58 -1.75 2.53 17.35
N THR A 59 -1.80 2.31 18.66
CA THR A 59 -1.77 0.98 19.26
C THR A 59 -2.77 0.87 20.41
N ILE A 60 -3.43 -0.29 20.51
CA ILE A 60 -4.21 -0.66 21.70
C ILE A 60 -3.40 -1.47 22.72
N ILE A 61 -2.15 -1.79 22.39
CA ILE A 61 -1.24 -2.57 23.21
C ILE A 61 -0.42 -1.59 24.06
N PRO A 62 -0.52 -1.62 25.41
CA PRO A 62 0.11 -0.63 26.27
C PRO A 62 1.61 -0.93 26.54
N ASN A 63 2.35 -1.37 25.52
CA ASN A 63 3.76 -1.73 25.63
C ASN A 63 4.46 -1.63 24.27
N PHE A 64 5.59 -0.92 24.19
CA PHE A 64 6.30 -0.68 22.94
C PHE A 64 6.89 -1.95 22.32
N LEU A 65 7.57 -2.80 23.11
CA LEU A 65 8.13 -4.06 22.62
C LEU A 65 7.06 -4.98 22.01
N ILE A 66 5.93 -5.17 22.71
CA ILE A 66 4.85 -6.03 22.21
C ILE A 66 4.17 -5.40 20.98
N THR A 67 3.96 -4.08 21.00
CA THR A 67 3.44 -3.33 19.84
C THR A 67 4.32 -3.55 18.62
N GLY A 68 5.63 -3.35 18.75
CA GLY A 68 6.55 -3.48 17.62
C GLY A 68 6.63 -4.89 17.04
N LEU A 69 6.67 -5.91 17.90
CA LEU A 69 6.62 -7.31 17.46
C LEU A 69 5.29 -7.64 16.76
N ALA A 70 4.16 -7.11 17.25
CA ALA A 70 2.86 -7.29 16.63
C ALA A 70 2.81 -6.60 15.25
N ALA A 71 3.26 -5.35 15.14
CA ALA A 71 3.34 -4.60 13.88
C ALA A 71 4.18 -5.33 12.82
N ILE A 72 5.36 -5.84 13.18
CA ILE A 72 6.20 -6.64 12.28
C ILE A 72 5.48 -7.92 11.85
N THR A 73 4.91 -8.65 12.81
CA THR A 73 4.24 -9.94 12.54
C THR A 73 3.06 -9.78 11.59
N VAL A 74 2.21 -8.78 11.85
CA VAL A 74 1.04 -8.49 11.01
C VAL A 74 1.47 -8.00 9.62
N SER A 75 2.52 -7.19 9.53
CA SER A 75 3.06 -6.71 8.25
C SER A 75 3.63 -7.86 7.40
N VAL A 76 4.36 -8.79 8.02
CA VAL A 76 4.82 -10.02 7.34
C VAL A 76 3.62 -10.85 6.87
N ALA A 77 2.58 -10.99 7.69
CA ALA A 77 1.35 -11.67 7.30
C ALA A 77 0.66 -10.99 6.11
N ILE A 78 0.63 -9.66 6.04
CA ILE A 78 0.12 -8.89 4.89
C ILE A 78 0.92 -9.22 3.63
N ILE A 79 2.25 -9.25 3.69
CA ILE A 79 3.10 -9.58 2.53
C ILE A 79 2.80 -11.00 2.04
N ILE A 80 2.80 -11.98 2.94
CA ILE A 80 2.50 -13.39 2.61
C ILE A 80 1.11 -13.50 2.00
N TRP A 81 0.11 -12.82 2.58
CA TRP A 81 -1.27 -12.82 2.10
C TRP A 81 -1.40 -12.18 0.71
N ALA A 82 -0.70 -11.06 0.49
CA ALA A 82 -0.69 -10.33 -0.77
C ALA A 82 -0.16 -11.18 -1.91
N VAL A 83 0.99 -11.81 -1.70
CA VAL A 83 1.67 -12.61 -2.72
C VAL A 83 0.94 -13.94 -2.97
N GLY A 84 0.53 -14.62 -1.90
CA GLY A 84 0.03 -16.00 -1.97
C GLY A 84 -1.49 -16.12 -2.15
N PHE A 85 -2.28 -15.27 -1.50
CA PHE A 85 -3.67 -15.60 -1.17
C PHE A 85 -4.72 -14.59 -1.66
N LEU A 86 -4.33 -13.48 -2.28
CA LEU A 86 -5.26 -12.48 -2.83
C LEU A 86 -6.26 -13.03 -3.86
N HIS A 87 -5.90 -14.12 -4.54
CA HIS A 87 -6.75 -14.75 -5.56
C HIS A 87 -7.85 -15.65 -4.96
N THR A 88 -7.84 -15.90 -3.66
CA THR A 88 -8.82 -16.77 -2.99
C THR A 88 -10.20 -16.10 -2.87
N GLN A 89 -11.24 -16.86 -2.55
CA GLN A 89 -12.61 -16.36 -2.39
C GLN A 89 -12.71 -15.22 -1.36
N HIS A 90 -11.97 -15.33 -0.26
CA HIS A 90 -11.95 -14.34 0.82
C HIS A 90 -10.70 -13.43 0.80
N GLY A 91 -9.92 -13.46 -0.29
CA GLY A 91 -8.62 -12.79 -0.38
C GLY A 91 -8.69 -11.29 -0.04
N ALA A 92 -9.66 -10.58 -0.61
CA ALA A 92 -9.86 -9.14 -0.37
C ALA A 92 -10.31 -8.81 1.06
N THR A 93 -11.19 -9.62 1.64
CA THR A 93 -11.71 -9.40 3.00
C THR A 93 -10.63 -9.64 4.04
N ILE A 94 -9.88 -10.74 3.92
CA ILE A 94 -8.79 -11.04 4.85
C ILE A 94 -7.68 -9.98 4.72
N MET A 95 -7.40 -9.49 3.51
CA MET A 95 -6.47 -8.38 3.32
C MET A 95 -6.90 -7.12 4.08
N LEU A 96 -8.18 -6.72 3.96
CA LEU A 96 -8.71 -5.58 4.72
C LEU A 96 -8.61 -5.80 6.22
N LEU A 97 -8.96 -6.99 6.72
CA LEU A 97 -8.86 -7.31 8.15
C LEU A 97 -7.41 -7.21 8.65
N LEU A 98 -6.44 -7.71 7.88
CA LEU A 98 -5.03 -7.58 8.23
C LEU A 98 -4.58 -6.12 8.29
N PHE A 99 -5.01 -5.27 7.35
CA PHE A 99 -4.72 -3.83 7.41
C PHE A 99 -5.39 -3.12 8.59
N LEU A 100 -6.63 -3.49 8.92
CA LEU A 100 -7.30 -2.97 10.12
C LEU A 100 -6.56 -3.39 11.40
N ILE A 101 -6.15 -4.66 11.51
CA ILE A 101 -5.33 -5.12 12.63
C ILE A 101 -4.02 -4.34 12.67
N SER A 102 -3.33 -4.20 11.54
CA SER A 102 -2.07 -3.45 11.40
C SER A 102 -2.18 -2.03 11.97
N PHE A 103 -3.28 -1.34 11.67
CA PHE A 103 -3.57 -0.01 12.19
C PHE A 103 -3.73 0.05 13.72
N PHE A 104 -4.27 -1.00 14.35
CA PHE A 104 -4.47 -1.06 15.80
C PHE A 104 -3.26 -1.55 16.60
N VAL A 105 -2.18 -1.99 15.93
CA VAL A 105 -1.00 -2.58 16.58
C VAL A 105 0.29 -1.80 16.32
N GLY A 106 0.22 -0.53 15.91
CA GLY A 106 1.40 0.33 15.78
C GLY A 106 1.96 0.54 14.37
N ALA A 107 1.37 -0.05 13.32
CA ALA A 107 1.99 0.00 11.98
C ALA A 107 1.89 1.37 11.23
N GLY A 108 1.60 2.47 11.93
CA GLY A 108 1.48 3.82 11.39
C GLY A 108 0.06 4.24 11.03
N VAL A 109 -0.22 5.54 11.18
CA VAL A 109 -1.56 6.14 10.95
C VAL A 109 -1.79 6.56 9.50
N ALA A 110 -0.75 7.02 8.80
CA ALA A 110 -0.88 7.59 7.45
C ALA A 110 -1.50 6.61 6.43
N GLN A 111 -1.29 5.31 6.60
CA GLN A 111 -1.81 4.27 5.71
C GLN A 111 -3.35 4.17 5.69
N ILE A 112 -4.06 4.69 6.69
CA ILE A 112 -5.52 4.54 6.82
C ILE A 112 -6.28 5.10 5.60
N ILE A 113 -5.74 6.17 4.98
CA ILE A 113 -6.34 6.79 3.79
C ILE A 113 -6.33 5.85 2.59
N PHE A 114 -5.41 4.89 2.55
CA PHE A 114 -5.27 3.94 1.46
C PHE A 114 -6.09 2.65 1.67
N PHE A 115 -6.63 2.38 2.86
CA PHE A 115 -7.35 1.13 3.13
C PHE A 115 -8.61 0.96 2.29
N PRO A 116 -9.53 1.96 2.21
CA PRO A 116 -10.75 1.82 1.41
C PRO A 116 -10.42 1.63 -0.06
N MET A 117 -9.36 2.31 -0.51
CA MET A 117 -8.83 2.17 -1.86
C MET A 117 -8.35 0.74 -2.09
N LEU A 118 -7.38 0.25 -1.31
CA LEU A 118 -6.77 -1.08 -1.47
C LEU A 118 -7.81 -2.20 -1.38
N TRP A 119 -8.80 -2.09 -0.48
CA TRP A 119 -9.93 -3.01 -0.41
C TRP A 119 -10.81 -2.94 -1.66
N GLY A 120 -11.17 -1.74 -2.11
CA GLY A 120 -11.93 -1.51 -3.34
C GLY A 120 -11.23 -2.09 -4.58
N LEU A 121 -9.90 -2.04 -4.64
CA LEU A 121 -9.13 -2.73 -5.67
C LEU A 121 -9.24 -4.26 -5.52
N ALA A 122 -9.02 -4.78 -4.31
CA ALA A 122 -8.93 -6.21 -4.05
C ALA A 122 -10.25 -6.95 -4.36
N VAL A 123 -11.41 -6.35 -4.07
CA VAL A 123 -12.72 -6.98 -4.37
C VAL A 123 -12.97 -7.18 -5.87
N ASN A 124 -12.25 -6.45 -6.73
CA ASN A 124 -12.36 -6.57 -8.18
C ASN A 124 -11.51 -7.70 -8.76
N ILE A 125 -10.61 -8.36 -8.01
CA ILE A 125 -9.67 -9.37 -8.55
C ILE A 125 -10.38 -10.56 -9.20
N ASN A 126 -11.48 -11.03 -8.59
CA ASN A 126 -12.22 -12.22 -9.02
C ASN A 126 -13.62 -11.91 -9.54
N ARG A 127 -13.99 -10.63 -9.69
CA ARG A 127 -15.33 -10.22 -10.11
C ARG A 127 -15.38 -9.85 -11.60
N PRO A 128 -16.55 -10.08 -12.25
CA PRO A 128 -16.76 -9.60 -13.60
C PRO A 128 -16.76 -8.06 -13.63
N LEU A 129 -16.00 -7.49 -14.57
CA LEU A 129 -15.79 -6.05 -14.69
C LEU A 129 -16.91 -5.36 -15.50
N ALA A 130 -18.15 -5.84 -15.44
CA ALA A 130 -19.25 -5.36 -16.27
C ALA A 130 -19.60 -3.88 -16.00
N TRP A 131 -19.56 -3.45 -14.74
CA TRP A 131 -19.78 -2.05 -14.36
C TRP A 131 -18.68 -1.15 -14.95
N TRP A 132 -17.42 -1.57 -14.83
CA TRP A 132 -16.27 -0.86 -15.38
C TRP A 132 -16.29 -0.80 -16.91
N ARG A 133 -16.73 -1.87 -17.58
CA ARG A 133 -16.93 -1.91 -19.02
C ARG A 133 -17.91 -0.83 -19.49
N ARG A 134 -18.95 -0.52 -18.70
CA ARG A 134 -19.91 0.55 -19.04
C ARG A 134 -19.35 1.95 -18.76
N ARG A 135 -18.52 2.10 -17.73
CA ARG A 135 -17.99 3.40 -17.29
C ARG A 135 -16.70 3.84 -17.98
N LEU A 136 -15.88 2.90 -18.47
CA LEU A 136 -14.63 3.19 -19.17
C LEU A 136 -14.82 3.16 -20.69
N PRO A 137 -14.76 4.31 -21.39
CA PRO A 137 -14.85 4.38 -22.85
C PRO A 137 -13.77 3.55 -23.54
N ALA A 138 -14.11 2.87 -24.63
CA ALA A 138 -13.15 2.02 -25.35
C ALA A 138 -11.88 2.76 -25.79
N GLY A 139 -12.02 4.03 -26.21
CA GLY A 139 -10.89 4.87 -26.65
C GLY A 139 -9.86 5.17 -25.54
N SER A 140 -10.30 5.37 -24.30
CA SER A 140 -9.38 5.66 -23.19
C SER A 140 -8.74 4.41 -22.59
N ARG A 141 -9.39 3.24 -22.72
CA ARG A 141 -8.87 1.96 -22.18
C ARG A 141 -7.46 1.65 -22.64
N ARG A 142 -7.13 1.90 -23.92
CA ARG A 142 -5.79 1.59 -24.48
C ARG A 142 -4.69 2.44 -23.89
N VAL A 143 -4.96 3.73 -23.67
CA VAL A 143 -4.01 4.64 -23.03
C VAL A 143 -3.83 4.23 -21.57
N LEU A 144 -4.93 4.08 -20.83
CA LEU A 144 -4.92 3.68 -19.43
C LEU A 144 -4.25 2.31 -19.19
N ALA A 145 -4.52 1.33 -20.05
CA ALA A 145 -3.90 0.00 -20.00
C ALA A 145 -2.39 0.00 -20.29
N ARG A 146 -1.87 1.03 -20.94
CA ARG A 146 -0.42 1.21 -21.16
C ARG A 146 0.24 2.02 -20.04
N LEU A 147 -0.50 2.92 -19.41
CA LEU A 147 0.01 3.79 -18.35
C LEU A 147 0.09 3.11 -16.98
N TRP A 148 -0.77 2.13 -16.70
CA TRP A 148 -0.83 1.52 -15.36
C TRP A 148 0.50 0.98 -14.81
N PRO A 149 1.39 0.29 -15.57
CA PRO A 149 2.62 -0.24 -14.99
C PRO A 149 3.57 0.90 -14.60
N TRP A 150 3.59 1.99 -15.37
CA TRP A 150 4.36 3.19 -15.05
C TRP A 150 3.79 3.91 -13.83
N ALA A 151 2.46 4.05 -13.77
CA ALA A 151 1.79 4.69 -12.64
C ALA A 151 2.02 3.94 -11.32
N ILE A 152 1.89 2.60 -11.32
CA ILE A 152 2.15 1.81 -10.09
C ILE A 152 3.63 1.84 -9.70
N THR A 153 4.54 1.77 -10.67
CA THR A 153 5.99 1.79 -10.39
C THR A 153 6.40 3.15 -9.83
N ALA A 154 5.98 4.24 -10.48
CA ALA A 154 6.27 5.60 -10.00
C ALA A 154 5.64 5.86 -8.63
N GLY A 155 4.37 5.47 -8.44
CA GLY A 155 3.70 5.61 -7.13
C GLY A 155 4.40 4.82 -6.02
N ALA A 156 4.83 3.58 -6.31
CA ALA A 156 5.56 2.76 -5.35
C ALA A 156 6.92 3.37 -4.99
N LEU A 157 7.69 3.84 -5.99
CA LEU A 157 8.98 4.51 -5.75
C LEU A 157 8.81 5.78 -4.93
N LEU A 158 7.82 6.61 -5.25
CA LEU A 158 7.54 7.82 -4.48
C LEU A 158 7.18 7.49 -3.03
N MET A 159 6.42 6.41 -2.80
CA MET A 159 6.08 5.99 -1.45
C MET A 159 7.29 5.45 -0.68
N LEU A 160 8.20 4.74 -1.35
CA LEU A 160 9.47 4.32 -0.72
C LEU A 160 10.35 5.53 -0.37
N ILE A 161 10.40 6.55 -1.23
CA ILE A 161 11.08 7.82 -0.94
C ILE A 161 10.40 8.53 0.25
N THR A 162 9.06 8.58 0.29
CA THR A 162 8.33 9.12 1.44
C THR A 162 8.73 8.40 2.72
N LEU A 163 8.79 7.06 2.72
CA LEU A 163 9.22 6.29 3.90
C LEU A 163 10.67 6.58 4.30
N GLU A 164 11.57 6.69 3.32
CA GLU A 164 12.98 7.02 3.57
C GLU A 164 13.12 8.39 4.25
N ILE A 165 12.42 9.41 3.74
CA ILE A 165 12.43 10.75 4.34
C ILE A 165 11.75 10.72 5.71
N SER A 166 10.59 10.07 5.85
CA SER A 166 9.85 9.93 7.11
C SER A 166 10.73 9.43 8.26
N PHE A 167 11.38 8.29 8.06
CA PHE A 167 12.14 7.64 9.13
C PHE A 167 13.55 8.18 9.28
N PHE A 168 14.21 8.59 8.21
CA PHE A 168 15.65 8.91 8.24
C PHE A 168 15.95 10.39 7.99
N GLY A 169 14.99 11.18 7.49
CA GLY A 169 15.24 12.58 7.12
C GLY A 169 16.26 12.71 5.98
N LEU A 170 16.34 11.72 5.09
CA LEU A 170 17.36 11.64 4.05
C LEU A 170 16.76 11.86 2.66
N PHE A 171 17.33 12.82 1.93
CA PHE A 171 17.19 12.90 0.48
C PHE A 171 18.45 13.53 -0.14
N PRO A 172 19.02 12.95 -1.22
CA PRO A 172 20.27 13.46 -1.79
C PRO A 172 20.23 14.95 -2.15
N GLY A 173 21.16 15.72 -1.58
CA GLY A 173 21.31 17.15 -1.86
C GLY A 173 20.33 18.07 -1.11
N VAL A 174 19.48 17.55 -0.22
CA VAL A 174 18.55 18.35 0.60
C VAL A 174 18.89 18.16 2.08
N THR A 175 19.26 19.24 2.75
CA THR A 175 19.61 19.24 4.18
C THR A 175 18.68 20.11 5.03
N ASP A 176 17.85 20.95 4.39
CA ASP A 176 16.89 21.80 5.07
C ASP A 176 15.66 20.97 5.51
N PRO A 177 15.32 20.93 6.81
CA PRO A 177 14.20 20.12 7.31
C PRO A 177 12.85 20.50 6.70
N GLN A 178 12.62 21.79 6.44
CA GLN A 178 11.37 22.26 5.83
C GLN A 178 11.26 21.82 4.36
N ALA A 179 12.36 21.88 3.61
CA ALA A 179 12.43 21.34 2.26
C ALA A 179 12.22 19.81 2.23
N LEU A 180 12.77 19.06 3.19
CA LEU A 180 12.54 17.62 3.31
C LEU A 180 11.07 17.30 3.59
N LEU A 181 10.45 18.01 4.54
CA LEU A 181 9.03 17.86 4.84
C LEU A 181 8.14 18.16 3.63
N GLY A 182 8.44 19.26 2.91
CA GLY A 182 7.74 19.62 1.68
C GLY A 182 7.90 18.58 0.57
N LEU A 183 9.10 18.03 0.40
CA LEU A 183 9.38 16.97 -0.57
C LEU A 183 8.65 15.67 -0.22
N MET A 184 8.69 15.26 1.05
CA MET A 184 7.97 14.10 1.56
C MET A 184 6.47 14.21 1.30
N GLY A 185 5.89 15.38 1.61
CA GLY A 185 4.48 15.69 1.35
C GLY A 185 4.13 15.67 -0.13
N LEU A 186 4.99 16.21 -1.00
CA LEU A 186 4.81 16.16 -2.45
C LEU A 186 4.86 14.72 -2.99
N CYS A 187 5.84 13.92 -2.56
CA CYS A 187 5.95 12.51 -2.91
C CYS A 187 4.69 11.74 -2.51
N LEU A 188 4.20 11.94 -1.28
CA LEU A 188 2.99 11.32 -0.78
C LEU A 188 1.76 11.72 -1.60
N LEU A 189 1.60 13.01 -1.90
CA LEU A 189 0.49 13.52 -2.70
C LEU A 189 0.50 12.94 -4.13
N LEU A 190 1.67 12.89 -4.76
CA LEU A 190 1.82 12.30 -6.09
C LEU A 190 1.53 10.79 -6.07
N ALA A 191 2.00 10.06 -5.07
CA ALA A 191 1.67 8.64 -4.88
C ALA A 191 0.14 8.44 -4.72
N LEU A 192 -0.53 9.31 -3.95
CA LEU A 192 -1.98 9.31 -3.75
C LEU A 192 -2.76 9.53 -5.06
N ILE A 193 -2.19 10.22 -6.05
CA ILE A 193 -2.78 10.39 -7.38
C ILE A 193 -2.45 9.21 -8.30
N LEU A 194 -1.21 8.74 -8.26
CA LEU A 194 -0.70 7.68 -9.14
C LEU A 194 -1.30 6.31 -8.81
N PHE A 195 -1.55 5.99 -7.54
CA PHE A 195 -2.17 4.71 -7.20
C PHE A 195 -3.59 4.59 -7.80
N PRO A 196 -4.53 5.56 -7.65
CA PRO A 196 -5.84 5.48 -8.28
C PRO A 196 -5.76 5.41 -9.81
N LEU A 197 -4.83 6.17 -10.41
CA LEU A 197 -4.59 6.10 -11.85
C LEU A 197 -4.15 4.69 -12.27
N SER A 198 -3.23 4.07 -11.51
CA SER A 198 -2.76 2.71 -11.77
C SER A 198 -3.89 1.68 -11.63
N PHE A 199 -4.82 1.89 -10.69
CA PHE A 199 -5.98 1.03 -10.53
C PHE A 199 -6.89 1.06 -11.75
N VAL A 200 -7.31 2.27 -12.16
CA VAL A 200 -8.20 2.44 -13.31
C VAL A 200 -7.52 1.90 -14.58
N GLY A 201 -6.22 2.10 -14.71
CA GLY A 201 -5.43 1.54 -15.81
C GLY A 201 -5.30 0.01 -15.77
N ALA A 202 -5.16 -0.59 -14.58
CA ALA A 202 -5.11 -2.04 -14.43
C ALA A 202 -6.46 -2.68 -14.77
N ILE A 203 -7.58 -2.09 -14.36
CA ILE A 203 -8.92 -2.52 -14.80
C ILE A 203 -9.05 -2.43 -16.32
N ALA A 204 -8.59 -1.34 -16.93
CA ALA A 204 -8.62 -1.18 -18.38
C ALA A 204 -7.81 -2.28 -19.08
N ALA A 205 -6.65 -2.64 -18.54
CA ALA A 205 -5.82 -3.74 -19.06
C ALA A 205 -6.50 -5.11 -18.92
N ASP A 206 -7.14 -5.38 -17.78
CA ASP A 206 -7.88 -6.63 -17.56
C ASP A 206 -9.12 -6.73 -18.45
N LEU A 207 -9.84 -5.62 -18.69
CA LEU A 207 -10.94 -5.54 -19.66
C LEU A 207 -10.49 -5.86 -21.09
N GLN A 208 -9.36 -5.31 -21.54
CA GLN A 208 -8.84 -5.57 -22.89
C GLN A 208 -8.45 -7.02 -23.10
N ARG A 209 -7.84 -7.64 -22.09
CA ARG A 209 -7.52 -9.07 -22.14
C ARG A 209 -8.78 -9.93 -22.21
N ALA A 210 -9.81 -9.58 -21.45
CA ALA A 210 -11.10 -10.28 -21.50
C ALA A 210 -11.78 -10.15 -22.87
N ASP A 211 -11.73 -8.96 -23.50
CA ASP A 211 -12.25 -8.74 -24.84
C ASP A 211 -11.51 -9.58 -25.90
N GLN A 212 -10.17 -9.57 -25.87
CA GLN A 212 -9.35 -10.38 -26.77
C GLN A 212 -9.59 -11.88 -26.64
N GLN A 213 -9.83 -12.37 -25.42
CA GLN A 213 -10.16 -13.78 -25.18
C GLN A 213 -11.54 -14.15 -25.72
N ALA A 214 -12.51 -13.24 -25.66
CA ALA A 214 -13.86 -13.47 -26.19
C ALA A 214 -13.90 -13.48 -27.73
N ASP A 215 -13.06 -12.68 -28.38
CA ASP A 215 -12.98 -12.57 -29.85
C ASP A 215 -12.08 -13.64 -30.50
N SER A 216 -11.38 -14.46 -29.70
CA SER A 216 -10.54 -15.54 -30.23
C SER A 216 -11.39 -16.70 -30.73
N PRO A 217 -11.21 -17.19 -31.97
CA PRO A 217 -12.01 -18.30 -32.51
C PRO A 217 -11.85 -19.56 -31.66
N ILE A 218 -12.96 -20.23 -31.35
CA ILE A 218 -12.94 -21.53 -30.66
C ILE A 218 -12.12 -22.49 -31.53
N PRO A 219 -11.07 -23.14 -31.00
CA PRO A 219 -10.36 -24.15 -31.76
C PRO A 219 -11.35 -25.26 -32.10
N VAL A 220 -11.67 -25.41 -33.38
CA VAL A 220 -12.44 -26.54 -33.89
C VAL A 220 -11.56 -27.77 -33.67
N THR A 221 -11.79 -28.49 -32.57
CA THR A 221 -11.18 -29.80 -32.37
C THR A 221 -11.74 -30.73 -33.43
N ALA A 222 -10.89 -31.11 -34.39
CA ALA A 222 -11.17 -32.13 -35.40
C ALA A 222 -11.05 -33.53 -34.81
#